data_AF-A0A7W0VGD4-F1
#
_entry.id   AF-A0A7W0VGD4-F1
#
_cell.length_a   1.000
_cell.length_b   1.000
_cell.length_c   1.000
_cell.angle_alpha   90.00
_cell.angle_beta   90.00
_cell.angle_gamma   90.00
#
_symmetry.space_group_name_H-M   'P 1'
#
loop_
_entity.id
_entity.type
_entity.pdbx_description
1 polymer ?
#
loop_
_entity_poly.entity_id
_entity_poly.type
_entity_poly.pdbx_seq_one_letter_code
_entity_poly.pdbx_strand_id
1 'polypeptide(L)'
;MKPDDTRPWKNYVAIGCIACATLIFQVAITRILSVVLWYHFAFLSISLAMLGLGAPGVWFALRPPGRAALAWALRASAIAVPLSIVMIFRLGDDFDRGKGTVAGVGSMFPPGVLLIIASILVTTIALGSAVCLLLMEARGREVGRVYGADLIGATIGALLVVPIMWLIPTPTLIVACGFLPLVADLLLGRGKRWVPAALAVALVGSMIWGEPYELRYAKDYKEDASKILYEKWTPTAKLTIWNQPFQGNRVFGWGFGKQYDQNVTLKQYWLEQDGSAGTPITNLVGAPADLPHLFWDVTAVGYE
;
A
#
# COMPACT_ATOMS: atom_id res chain seq x y z
N MET A 1 23.65 38.99 3.76
CA MET A 1 22.49 38.10 3.49
C MET A 1 22.47 37.88 1.99
N LYS A 2 22.98 36.75 1.48
CA LYS A 2 22.93 36.48 0.03
C LYS A 2 21.45 36.29 -0.34
N PRO A 3 20.94 36.94 -1.40
CA PRO A 3 19.61 36.63 -1.90
C PRO A 3 19.62 35.16 -2.29
N ASP A 4 18.75 34.37 -1.68
CA ASP A 4 18.61 32.96 -2.02
C ASP A 4 18.22 32.89 -3.51
N ASP A 5 19.06 32.23 -4.31
CA ASP A 5 18.89 32.00 -5.75
C ASP A 5 17.79 30.94 -5.99
N THR A 6 16.63 31.13 -5.35
CA THR A 6 15.48 30.26 -5.50
C THR A 6 14.67 30.74 -6.69
N ARG A 7 15.03 30.23 -7.87
CA ARG A 7 14.17 30.36 -9.05
C ARG A 7 12.77 29.83 -8.67
N PRO A 8 11.70 30.63 -8.77
CA PRO A 8 10.39 30.30 -8.20
C PRO A 8 9.78 29.01 -8.80
N TRP A 9 10.16 28.66 -10.03
CA TRP A 9 9.72 27.42 -10.68
C TRP A 9 10.15 26.15 -9.94
N LYS A 10 11.27 26.17 -9.20
CA LYS A 10 11.74 25.00 -8.44
C LYS A 10 10.75 24.65 -7.32
N ASN A 11 10.19 25.65 -6.64
CA ASN A 11 9.18 25.44 -5.62
C ASN A 11 7.88 24.88 -6.23
N TYR A 12 7.50 25.34 -7.42
CA TYR A 12 6.33 24.83 -8.14
C TYR A 12 6.50 23.36 -8.53
N VAL A 13 7.67 22.97 -9.05
CA VAL A 13 7.96 21.56 -9.36
C VAL A 13 8.03 20.73 -8.08
N ALA A 14 8.68 21.23 -7.03
CA ALA A 14 8.79 20.53 -5.76
C ALA A 14 7.41 20.24 -5.16
N ILE A 15 6.51 21.24 -5.05
CA ILE A 15 5.18 21.01 -4.49
C ILE A 15 4.35 20.08 -5.39
N GLY A 16 4.44 20.22 -6.71
CA GLY A 16 3.77 19.32 -7.64
C GLY A 16 4.24 17.87 -7.50
N CYS A 17 5.53 17.62 -7.30
CA CYS A 17 6.07 16.29 -7.03
C CYS A 17 5.53 15.70 -5.71
N ILE A 18 5.47 16.50 -4.63
CA ILE A 18 4.95 16.03 -3.35
C ILE A 18 3.43 15.78 -3.41
N ALA A 19 2.67 16.65 -4.07
CA ALA A 19 1.24 16.48 -4.28
C ALA A 19 0.96 15.21 -5.10
N CYS A 20 1.72 14.99 -6.18
CA CYS A 20 1.66 13.77 -6.98
C CYS A 20 1.95 12.53 -6.13
N ALA A 21 3.04 12.54 -5.35
CA ALA A 21 3.40 11.45 -4.45
C ALA A 21 2.32 11.15 -3.41
N THR A 22 1.73 12.21 -2.83
CA THR A 22 0.66 12.12 -1.84
C THR A 22 -0.57 11.43 -2.42
N LEU A 23 -0.99 11.83 -3.62
CA LEU A 23 -2.15 11.26 -4.27
C LEU A 23 -1.92 9.81 -4.72
N ILE A 24 -0.76 9.50 -5.33
CA ILE A 24 -0.44 8.12 -5.71
C ILE A 24 -0.38 7.22 -4.46
N PHE A 25 0.30 7.68 -3.39
CA PHE A 25 0.38 6.95 -2.13
C PHE A 25 -1.01 6.68 -1.56
N GLN A 26 -1.86 7.71 -1.45
CA GLN A 26 -3.20 7.59 -0.87
C GLN A 26 -4.09 6.62 -1.65
N VAL A 27 -4.03 6.63 -2.98
CA VAL A 27 -4.83 5.69 -3.79
C VAL A 27 -4.24 4.28 -3.69
N ALA A 28 -2.93 4.11 -3.88
CA ALA A 28 -2.31 2.79 -3.89
C ALA A 28 -2.39 2.09 -2.52
N ILE A 29 -2.24 2.82 -1.40
CA ILE A 29 -2.30 2.24 -0.07
C ILE A 29 -3.70 1.69 0.26
N THR A 30 -4.78 2.26 -0.30
CA THR A 30 -6.14 1.72 -0.10
C THR A 30 -6.28 0.31 -0.64
N ARG A 31 -5.60 0.01 -1.76
CA ARG A 31 -5.56 -1.34 -2.34
C ARG A 31 -4.67 -2.29 -1.56
N ILE A 32 -3.58 -1.81 -0.98
CA ILE A 32 -2.78 -2.63 -0.05
C ILE A 32 -3.62 -2.99 1.17
N LEU A 33 -4.33 -2.02 1.77
CA LEU A 33 -5.16 -2.26 2.94
C LEU A 33 -6.32 -3.21 2.68
N SER A 34 -6.94 -3.20 1.50
CA SER A 34 -8.03 -4.13 1.20
C SER A 34 -7.57 -5.59 1.09
N VAL A 35 -6.30 -5.82 0.72
CA VAL A 35 -5.69 -7.15 0.63
C VAL A 35 -5.13 -7.59 1.98
N VAL A 36 -4.45 -6.69 2.69
CA VAL A 36 -3.75 -6.98 3.95
C VAL A 36 -4.72 -7.08 5.14
N LEU A 37 -5.72 -6.21 5.17
CA LEU A 37 -6.80 -6.18 6.15
C LEU A 37 -8.11 -6.44 5.41
N TRP A 38 -9.13 -5.61 5.64
CA TRP A 38 -10.43 -5.68 4.99
C TRP A 38 -10.75 -4.34 4.32
N TYR A 39 -11.60 -4.37 3.29
CA TYR A 39 -11.92 -3.17 2.49
C TYR A 39 -12.48 -1.99 3.32
N HIS A 40 -13.10 -2.25 4.48
CA HIS A 40 -13.55 -1.21 5.40
C HIS A 40 -12.42 -0.27 5.88
N PHE A 41 -11.17 -0.76 5.92
CA PHE A 41 -10.01 0.04 6.33
C PHE A 41 -9.52 1.00 5.22
N ALA A 42 -10.06 0.92 4.01
CA ALA A 42 -9.76 1.90 2.97
C ALA A 42 -10.22 3.32 3.37
N PHE A 43 -11.38 3.45 4.04
CA PHE A 43 -11.88 4.73 4.53
C PHE A 43 -10.99 5.33 5.62
N LEU A 44 -10.41 4.47 6.48
CA LEU A 44 -9.45 4.90 7.49
C LEU A 44 -8.23 5.57 6.84
N SER A 45 -7.74 5.03 5.72
CA SER A 45 -6.60 5.62 5.01
C SER A 45 -6.87 7.05 4.54
N ILE A 46 -8.09 7.34 4.07
CA ILE A 46 -8.47 8.69 3.63
C ILE A 46 -8.45 9.65 4.83
N SER A 47 -9.01 9.23 5.96
CA SER A 47 -8.99 10.01 7.20
C SER A 47 -7.57 10.29 7.69
N LEU A 48 -6.67 9.29 7.63
CA LEU A 48 -5.25 9.45 8.00
C LEU A 48 -4.49 10.36 7.03
N ALA A 49 -4.85 10.36 5.74
CA ALA A 49 -4.29 11.28 4.77
C ALA A 49 -4.69 12.72 5.07
N MET A 50 -5.98 12.97 5.33
CA MET A 50 -6.47 14.30 5.70
C MET A 50 -5.86 14.79 7.03
N LEU A 51 -5.77 13.90 8.03
CA LEU A 51 -5.10 14.21 9.29
C LEU A 51 -3.61 14.53 9.10
N GLY A 52 -2.90 13.74 8.29
CA GLY A 52 -1.48 13.94 8.01
C GLY A 52 -1.17 15.21 7.23
N LEU A 53 -2.09 15.68 6.38
CA LEU A 53 -1.99 16.97 5.71
C LEU A 53 -2.31 18.15 6.66
N GLY A 54 -3.31 18.01 7.54
CA GLY A 54 -3.76 19.07 8.44
C GLY A 54 -2.90 19.27 9.69
N ALA A 55 -2.43 18.19 10.32
CA ALA A 55 -1.70 18.23 11.59
C ALA A 55 -0.39 19.04 11.52
N PRO A 56 0.44 18.94 10.47
CA PRO A 56 1.62 19.78 10.31
C PRO A 56 1.30 21.29 10.27
N GLY A 57 0.16 21.67 9.68
CA GLY A 57 -0.28 23.06 9.63
C GLY A 57 -0.52 23.66 11.02
N VAL A 58 -1.21 22.91 11.88
CA VAL A 58 -1.43 23.30 13.28
C VAL A 58 -0.10 23.34 14.04
N TRP A 59 0.75 22.32 13.85
CA TRP A 59 2.05 22.24 14.52
C TRP A 59 2.96 23.43 14.17
N PHE A 60 3.09 23.76 12.89
CA PHE A 60 3.94 24.85 12.43
C PHE A 60 3.36 26.24 12.71
N ALA A 61 2.04 26.36 12.91
CA ALA A 61 1.43 27.58 13.42
C ALA A 61 1.81 27.85 14.88
N LEU A 62 1.90 26.81 15.71
CA LEU A 62 2.30 26.94 17.13
C LEU A 62 3.82 27.02 17.31
N ARG A 63 4.57 26.29 16.49
CA ARG A 63 6.03 26.21 16.57
C ARG A 63 6.65 26.48 15.20
N PRO A 64 7.15 27.71 14.95
CA PRO A 64 7.66 28.07 13.65
C PRO A 64 8.81 27.15 13.23
N PRO A 65 8.82 26.67 11.99
CA PRO A 65 9.80 25.71 11.52
C PRO A 65 11.19 26.33 11.40
N GLY A 66 12.23 25.53 11.65
CA GLY A 66 13.61 25.91 11.41
C GLY A 66 13.98 25.89 9.92
N ARG A 67 15.12 26.50 9.56
CA ARG A 67 15.60 26.60 8.16
C ARG A 67 15.80 25.26 7.45
N ALA A 68 16.12 24.20 8.21
CA ALA A 68 16.33 22.87 7.67
C ALA A 68 15.05 22.02 7.60
N ALA A 69 13.91 22.52 8.09
CA ALA A 69 12.69 21.74 8.23
C ALA A 69 12.20 21.16 6.89
N LEU A 70 12.25 21.94 5.81
CA LEU A 70 11.81 21.45 4.50
C LEU A 70 12.68 20.31 3.98
N ALA A 71 14.00 20.44 4.08
CA ALA A 71 14.93 19.38 3.67
C ALA A 71 14.70 18.09 4.50
N TRP A 72 14.44 18.23 5.80
CA TRP A 72 14.08 17.10 6.65
C TRP A 72 12.73 16.48 6.29
N ALA A 73 11.70 17.28 6.01
CA ALA A 73 10.38 16.79 5.61
C ALA A 73 10.44 16.03 4.28
N LEU A 74 11.20 16.52 3.29
CA LEU A 74 11.39 15.85 2.01
C LEU A 74 12.11 14.49 2.17
N ARG A 75 13.18 14.45 2.96
CA ARG A 75 13.92 13.20 3.24
C ARG A 75 13.12 12.23 4.09
N ALA A 76 12.40 12.73 5.08
CA ALA A 76 11.50 11.93 5.89
C ALA A 76 10.39 11.32 5.01
N SER A 77 9.84 12.09 4.06
CA SER A 77 8.85 11.58 3.10
C SER A 77 9.45 10.49 2.19
N ALA A 78 10.66 10.73 1.66
CA ALA A 78 11.36 9.78 0.81
C ALA A 78 11.65 8.44 1.51
N ILE A 79 11.85 8.46 2.83
CA ILE A 79 12.09 7.25 3.64
C ILE A 79 10.78 6.64 4.12
N ALA A 80 9.84 7.44 4.61
CA ALA A 80 8.60 6.97 5.21
C ALA A 80 7.70 6.24 4.18
N VAL A 81 7.62 6.74 2.94
CA VAL A 81 6.82 6.13 1.87
C VAL A 81 7.21 4.67 1.57
N PRO A 82 8.49 4.33 1.26
CA PRO A 82 8.87 2.94 1.06
C PRO A 82 8.88 2.14 2.37
N LEU A 83 9.25 2.78 3.49
CA LEU A 83 9.27 2.13 4.79
C LEU A 83 7.87 1.69 5.22
N SER A 84 6.81 2.42 4.88
CA SER A 84 5.44 2.03 5.23
C SER A 84 5.10 0.64 4.68
N ILE A 85 5.52 0.30 3.45
CA ILE A 85 5.29 -1.03 2.88
C ILE A 85 6.06 -2.10 3.65
N VAL A 86 7.34 -1.85 3.97
CA VAL A 86 8.13 -2.79 4.78
C VAL A 86 7.47 -3.02 6.14
N MET A 87 7.01 -1.96 6.80
CA MET A 87 6.33 -2.05 8.09
C MET A 87 5.03 -2.88 7.97
N ILE A 88 4.23 -2.65 6.93
CA ILE A 88 2.96 -3.36 6.72
C ILE A 88 3.18 -4.84 6.37
N PHE A 89 4.18 -5.17 5.55
CA PHE A 89 4.38 -6.52 5.02
C PHE A 89 5.24 -7.40 5.93
N ARG A 90 6.28 -6.85 6.59
CA ARG A 90 7.20 -7.63 7.43
C ARG A 90 6.76 -7.72 8.87
N LEU A 91 6.50 -6.58 9.49
CA LEU A 91 6.14 -6.56 10.92
C LEU A 91 4.69 -6.99 11.14
N GLY A 92 3.92 -7.18 10.06
CA GLY A 92 2.67 -7.92 10.11
C GLY A 92 2.83 -9.41 10.48
N ASP A 93 4.00 -10.00 10.26
CA ASP A 93 4.32 -11.40 10.57
C ASP A 93 4.60 -11.58 12.08
N ASP A 94 5.23 -10.57 12.70
CA ASP A 94 5.67 -10.63 14.11
C ASP A 94 4.57 -10.23 15.11
N PHE A 95 3.59 -9.43 14.67
CA PHE A 95 2.49 -8.96 15.51
C PHE A 95 1.16 -9.58 15.10
N ASP A 96 0.65 -10.50 15.92
CA ASP A 96 -0.65 -11.15 15.74
C ASP A 96 -1.75 -10.10 15.49
N ARG A 97 -2.45 -10.24 14.36
CA ARG A 97 -3.56 -9.36 13.95
C ARG A 97 -4.93 -9.87 14.44
N GLY A 98 -4.99 -11.09 14.98
CA GLY A 98 -6.22 -11.74 15.42
C GLY A 98 -6.38 -11.83 16.95
N LYS A 99 -5.30 -11.71 17.73
CA LYS A 99 -5.36 -11.79 19.20
C LYS A 99 -4.94 -10.48 19.84
N GLY A 100 -5.93 -9.78 20.41
CA GLY A 100 -5.65 -8.66 21.30
C GLY A 100 -4.76 -9.09 22.46
N THR A 101 -3.71 -8.32 22.74
CA THR A 101 -2.78 -8.58 23.84
C THR A 101 -3.40 -8.39 25.22
N VAL A 102 -4.61 -7.82 25.28
CA VAL A 102 -5.34 -7.52 26.52
C VAL A 102 -6.80 -7.90 26.34
N ALA A 103 -7.33 -8.75 27.24
CA ALA A 103 -8.76 -9.04 27.29
C ALA A 103 -9.54 -7.75 27.62
N GLY A 104 -10.41 -7.31 26.70
CA GLY A 104 -11.14 -6.03 26.80
C GLY A 104 -10.88 -5.13 25.59
N VAL A 105 -10.85 -3.79 25.76
CA VAL A 105 -10.67 -2.81 24.66
C VAL A 105 -9.38 -3.05 23.83
N GLY A 106 -8.38 -3.73 24.38
CA GLY A 106 -7.18 -4.16 23.66
C GLY A 106 -7.43 -5.24 22.58
N SER A 107 -8.60 -5.90 22.59
CA SER A 107 -9.04 -6.77 21.49
C SER A 107 -9.65 -5.99 20.32
N MET A 108 -9.95 -4.69 20.49
CA MET A 108 -10.49 -3.84 19.42
C MET A 108 -9.40 -3.32 18.48
N PHE A 109 -8.13 -3.25 18.93
CA PHE A 109 -7.00 -2.78 18.13
C PHE A 109 -5.77 -3.68 18.30
N PRO A 110 -5.68 -4.76 17.53
CA PRO A 110 -4.50 -5.63 17.51
C PRO A 110 -3.22 -4.81 17.26
N PRO A 111 -2.09 -5.12 17.93
CA PRO A 111 -0.84 -4.37 17.76
C PRO A 111 -0.39 -4.23 16.30
N GLY A 112 -0.60 -5.26 15.48
CA GLY A 112 -0.31 -5.21 14.04
C GLY A 112 -1.13 -4.17 13.28
N VAL A 113 -2.42 -3.99 13.65
CA VAL A 113 -3.28 -2.97 13.04
C VAL A 113 -2.85 -1.56 13.45
N LEU A 114 -2.48 -1.37 14.72
CA LEU A 114 -1.94 -0.08 15.19
C LEU A 114 -0.63 0.29 14.49
N LEU A 115 0.24 -0.68 14.25
CA LEU A 115 1.48 -0.48 13.51
C LEU A 115 1.21 -0.06 12.07
N ILE A 116 0.24 -0.69 11.40
CA ILE A 116 -0.21 -0.29 10.06
C ILE A 116 -0.71 1.17 10.08
N ILE A 117 -1.60 1.51 11.02
CA ILE A 117 -2.15 2.88 11.18
C ILE A 117 -1.02 3.89 11.41
N ALA A 118 -0.10 3.60 12.33
CA ALA A 118 1.02 4.47 12.64
C ALA A 118 1.95 4.65 11.42
N SER A 119 2.22 3.59 10.66
CA SER A 119 3.06 3.66 9.46
C SER A 119 2.47 4.58 8.39
N ILE A 120 1.15 4.51 8.17
CA ILE A 120 0.44 5.36 7.22
C ILE A 120 0.42 6.80 7.73
N LEU A 121 0.09 7.00 9.01
CA LEU A 121 0.01 8.34 9.62
C LEU A 121 1.36 9.07 9.60
N VAL A 122 2.46 8.39 9.94
CA VAL A 122 3.81 8.97 9.86
C VAL A 122 4.14 9.38 8.44
N THR A 123 3.77 8.56 7.46
CA THR A 123 4.00 8.85 6.04
C THR A 123 3.20 10.05 5.56
N THR A 124 1.91 10.13 5.91
CA THR A 124 1.04 11.26 5.52
C THR A 124 1.43 12.54 6.24
N ILE A 125 1.89 12.48 7.49
CA ILE A 125 2.47 13.62 8.22
C ILE A 125 3.75 14.10 7.56
N ALA A 126 4.64 13.21 7.13
CA ALA A 126 5.89 13.60 6.47
C ALA A 126 5.62 14.33 5.15
N LEU A 127 4.75 13.76 4.31
CA LEU A 127 4.30 14.37 3.05
C LEU A 127 3.58 15.70 3.30
N GLY A 128 2.64 15.74 4.24
CA GLY A 128 1.90 16.95 4.61
C GLY A 128 2.79 18.05 5.19
N SER A 129 3.85 17.67 5.93
CA SER A 129 4.85 18.62 6.41
C SER A 129 5.59 19.27 5.25
N ALA A 130 5.96 18.50 4.21
CA ALA A 130 6.62 19.05 3.04
C ALA A 130 5.71 20.00 2.25
N VAL A 131 4.43 19.63 2.06
CA VAL A 131 3.42 20.52 1.42
C VAL A 131 3.25 21.81 2.23
N CYS A 132 3.03 21.70 3.54
CA CYS A 132 2.80 22.85 4.41
C CYS A 132 3.99 23.83 4.39
N LEU A 133 5.21 23.31 4.48
CA LEU A 133 6.43 24.13 4.45
C LEU A 133 6.63 24.84 3.11
N LEU A 134 6.33 24.17 1.98
CA LEU A 134 6.38 24.79 0.65
C LEU A 134 5.32 25.90 0.49
N LEU A 135 4.12 25.69 1.03
CA LEU A 135 3.06 26.70 1.03
C LEU A 135 3.40 27.90 1.90
N MET A 136 4.02 27.69 3.08
CA MET A 136 4.45 28.77 3.98
C MET A 136 5.53 29.68 3.38
N GLU A 137 6.28 29.19 2.38
CA GLU A 137 7.30 29.98 1.69
C GLU A 137 6.72 30.89 0.60
N ALA A 138 5.53 30.57 0.11
CA ALA A 138 4.85 31.36 -0.91
C ALA A 138 4.38 32.70 -0.35
N ARG A 139 4.63 33.81 -1.06
CA ARG A 139 4.20 35.15 -0.64
C ARG A 139 3.38 35.86 -1.71
N GLY A 140 2.36 36.60 -1.28
CA GLY A 140 1.54 37.45 -2.14
C GLY A 140 0.92 36.69 -3.33
N ARG A 141 1.19 37.14 -4.56
CA ARG A 141 0.67 36.55 -5.80
C ARG A 141 1.19 35.12 -6.08
N GLU A 142 2.27 34.70 -5.43
CA GLU A 142 2.84 33.36 -5.64
C GLU A 142 1.99 32.26 -5.01
N VAL A 143 1.18 32.57 -3.99
CA VAL A 143 0.34 31.57 -3.30
C VAL A 143 -0.59 30.88 -4.30
N GLY A 144 -1.24 31.63 -5.19
CA GLY A 144 -2.11 31.07 -6.22
C GLY A 144 -1.36 30.17 -7.22
N ARG A 145 -0.08 30.46 -7.52
CA ARG A 145 0.74 29.65 -8.43
C ARG A 145 1.23 28.37 -7.78
N VAL A 146 1.66 28.44 -6.51
CA VAL A 146 2.06 27.28 -5.72
C VAL A 146 0.86 26.34 -5.55
N TYR A 147 -0.32 26.90 -5.23
CA TYR A 147 -1.56 26.14 -5.16
C TYR A 147 -1.95 25.52 -6.51
N GLY A 148 -1.81 26.26 -7.62
CA GLY A 148 -2.04 25.71 -8.95
C GLY A 148 -1.08 24.56 -9.30
N ALA A 149 0.19 24.66 -8.92
CA ALA A 149 1.17 23.59 -9.12
C ALA A 149 0.89 22.35 -8.27
N ASP A 150 0.43 22.54 -7.03
CA ASP A 150 -0.07 21.47 -6.15
C ASP A 150 -1.25 20.72 -6.80
N LEU A 151 -2.27 21.45 -7.27
CA LEU A 151 -3.42 20.84 -7.95
C LEU A 151 -3.03 20.09 -9.23
N ILE A 152 -2.13 20.63 -10.04
CA ILE A 152 -1.63 19.94 -11.25
C ILE A 152 -0.89 18.66 -10.85
N GLY A 153 -0.02 18.72 -9.83
CA GLY A 153 0.69 17.55 -9.33
C GLY A 153 -0.25 16.46 -8.82
N ALA A 154 -1.23 16.84 -8.00
CA ALA A 154 -2.28 15.95 -7.50
C ALA A 154 -3.09 15.33 -8.65
N THR A 155 -3.45 16.13 -9.66
CA THR A 155 -4.18 15.65 -10.85
C THR A 155 -3.37 14.62 -11.63
N ILE A 156 -2.08 14.89 -11.86
CA ILE A 156 -1.17 13.95 -12.53
C ILE A 156 -1.11 12.64 -11.73
N GLY A 157 -0.94 12.72 -10.41
CA GLY A 157 -0.92 11.54 -9.54
C GLY A 157 -2.22 10.73 -9.62
N ALA A 158 -3.36 11.40 -9.56
CA ALA A 158 -4.68 10.77 -9.64
C ALA A 158 -4.97 10.12 -10.99
N LEU A 159 -4.52 10.71 -12.10
CA LEU A 159 -4.70 10.14 -13.44
C LEU A 159 -3.73 8.98 -13.71
N LEU A 160 -2.50 9.06 -13.20
CA LEU A 160 -1.45 8.08 -13.51
C LEU A 160 -1.49 6.84 -12.61
N VAL A 161 -2.00 6.93 -11.38
CA VAL A 161 -1.97 5.81 -10.43
C VAL A 161 -2.63 4.54 -10.99
N VAL A 162 -3.83 4.65 -11.58
CA VAL A 162 -4.58 3.49 -12.08
C VAL A 162 -3.89 2.84 -13.30
N PRO A 163 -3.49 3.58 -14.36
CA PRO A 163 -2.71 3.00 -15.45
C PRO A 163 -1.41 2.35 -14.99
N ILE A 164 -0.68 2.96 -14.06
CA ILE A 164 0.60 2.41 -13.60
C ILE A 164 0.39 1.12 -12.79
N MET A 165 -0.69 1.03 -12.01
CA MET A 165 -1.07 -0.20 -11.29
C MET A 165 -1.42 -1.39 -12.21
N TRP A 166 -1.67 -1.17 -13.51
CA TRP A 166 -1.76 -2.26 -14.49
C TRP A 166 -0.40 -2.76 -14.97
N LEU A 167 0.63 -1.91 -14.90
CA LEU A 167 1.96 -2.16 -15.43
C LEU A 167 2.89 -2.76 -14.38
N ILE A 168 2.82 -2.26 -13.15
CA ILE A 168 3.68 -2.70 -12.05
C ILE A 168 2.86 -3.05 -10.80
N PRO A 169 3.37 -3.94 -9.93
CA PRO A 169 2.71 -4.26 -8.68
C PRO A 169 2.49 -3.04 -7.79
N THR A 170 1.34 -3.00 -7.11
CA THR A 170 0.97 -1.91 -6.19
C THR A 170 2.03 -1.61 -5.13
N PRO A 171 2.67 -2.60 -4.47
CA PRO A 171 3.74 -2.33 -3.50
C PRO A 171 4.94 -1.60 -4.14
N THR A 172 5.35 -2.04 -5.33
CA THR A 172 6.46 -1.44 -6.08
C THR A 172 6.14 0.00 -6.49
N LEU A 173 4.89 0.29 -6.89
CA LEU A 173 4.46 1.65 -7.19
C LEU A 173 4.60 2.58 -5.98
N ILE A 174 4.18 2.12 -4.79
CA ILE A 174 4.29 2.92 -3.57
C ILE A 174 5.76 3.21 -3.26
N VAL A 175 6.62 2.20 -3.32
CA VAL A 175 8.07 2.37 -3.12
C VAL A 175 8.66 3.36 -4.12
N ALA A 176 8.29 3.27 -5.40
CA ALA A 176 8.73 4.19 -6.44
C ALA A 176 8.28 5.64 -6.19
N CYS A 177 7.15 5.86 -5.52
CA CYS A 177 6.72 7.21 -5.15
C CYS A 177 7.70 7.93 -4.21
N GLY A 178 8.52 7.17 -3.48
CA GLY A 178 9.61 7.72 -2.65
C GLY A 178 10.65 8.53 -3.44
N PHE A 179 10.75 8.35 -4.77
CA PHE A 179 11.63 9.17 -5.61
C PHE A 179 11.15 10.61 -5.77
N LEU A 180 9.85 10.88 -5.71
CA LEU A 180 9.30 12.21 -5.97
C LEU A 180 9.75 13.24 -4.90
N PRO A 181 9.74 12.94 -3.59
CA PRO A 181 10.37 13.82 -2.60
C PRO A 181 11.88 13.98 -2.75
N LEU A 182 12.60 12.96 -3.25
CA LEU A 182 14.05 13.05 -3.51
C LEU A 182 14.35 13.98 -4.68
N VAL A 183 13.54 13.93 -5.74
CA VAL A 183 13.62 14.86 -6.86
C VAL A 183 13.41 16.29 -6.37
N ALA A 184 12.41 16.52 -5.53
CA ALA A 184 12.18 17.82 -4.91
C ALA A 184 13.37 18.28 -4.03
N ASP A 185 13.95 17.42 -3.18
CA ASP A 185 15.13 17.78 -2.34
C ASP A 185 16.36 18.11 -3.20
N LEU A 186 16.63 17.33 -4.25
CA LEU A 186 17.72 17.58 -5.19
C LEU A 186 17.55 18.91 -5.93
N LEU A 187 16.35 19.21 -6.41
CA LEU A 187 16.04 20.44 -7.16
C LEU A 187 16.19 21.68 -6.29
N LEU A 188 15.71 21.63 -5.05
CA LEU A 188 15.79 22.73 -4.11
C LEU A 188 17.21 22.93 -3.56
N GLY A 189 17.98 21.84 -3.41
CA GLY A 189 19.40 21.91 -3.08
C GLY A 189 19.72 22.55 -1.73
N ARG A 190 18.80 22.48 -0.76
CA ARG A 190 18.89 23.15 0.56
C ARG A 190 19.76 22.43 1.59
N GLY A 191 20.56 21.48 1.15
CA GLY A 191 21.49 20.73 1.97
C GLY A 191 22.57 20.05 1.14
N LYS A 192 23.23 19.06 1.74
CA LYS A 192 24.26 18.29 1.05
C LYS A 192 23.63 17.44 -0.06
N ARG A 193 23.86 17.80 -1.34
CA ARG A 193 23.25 17.14 -2.52
C ARG A 193 23.54 15.63 -2.62
N TRP A 194 24.61 15.15 -2.00
CA TRP A 194 24.90 13.71 -1.96
C TRP A 194 23.90 12.93 -1.11
N VAL A 195 23.21 13.55 -0.16
CA VAL A 195 22.24 12.87 0.73
C VAL A 195 21.04 12.35 -0.07
N PRO A 196 20.26 13.18 -0.79
CA PRO A 196 19.15 12.66 -1.59
C PRO A 196 19.62 11.78 -2.76
N ALA A 197 20.83 11.97 -3.30
CA ALA A 197 21.41 11.05 -4.28
C ALA A 197 21.69 9.67 -3.69
N ALA A 198 22.29 9.60 -2.49
CA ALA A 198 22.54 8.35 -1.78
C ALA A 198 21.23 7.65 -1.40
N LEU A 199 20.21 8.41 -0.97
CA LEU A 199 18.87 7.86 -0.71
C LEU A 199 18.21 7.32 -1.99
N ALA A 200 18.39 7.99 -3.13
CA ALA A 200 17.88 7.50 -4.41
C ALA A 200 18.56 6.19 -4.82
N VAL A 201 19.89 6.09 -4.67
CA VAL A 201 20.63 4.85 -4.92
C VAL A 201 20.19 3.73 -3.97
N ALA A 202 20.01 4.04 -2.69
CA ALA A 202 19.51 3.07 -1.71
C ALA A 202 18.10 2.58 -2.05
N LEU A 203 17.22 3.47 -2.51
CA LEU A 203 15.86 3.13 -2.94
C LEU A 203 15.86 2.27 -4.21
N VAL A 204 16.74 2.56 -5.19
CA VAL A 204 16.92 1.68 -6.36
C VAL A 204 17.42 0.31 -5.89
N GLY A 205 18.42 0.27 -5.01
CA GLY A 205 18.96 -0.98 -4.47
C GLY A 205 17.91 -1.80 -3.73
N SER A 206 17.04 -1.16 -2.94
CA SER A 206 15.95 -1.86 -2.24
C SER A 206 14.90 -2.40 -3.21
N MET A 207 14.56 -1.66 -4.27
CA MET A 207 13.65 -2.14 -5.31
C MET A 207 14.21 -3.32 -6.10
N ILE A 208 15.52 -3.33 -6.39
CA ILE A 208 16.18 -4.47 -7.03
C ILE A 208 16.20 -5.69 -6.11
N TRP A 209 16.42 -5.48 -4.81
CA TRP A 209 16.34 -6.57 -3.83
C TRP A 209 14.92 -7.17 -3.77
N GLY A 210 13.88 -6.33 -3.76
CA GLY A 210 12.48 -6.73 -3.95
C GLY A 210 11.83 -7.48 -2.78
N GLU A 211 12.58 -8.37 -2.14
CA GLU A 211 12.18 -9.26 -1.05
C GLU A 211 11.53 -8.52 0.15
N PRO A 212 11.92 -7.29 0.53
CA PRO A 212 11.21 -6.52 1.57
C PRO A 212 9.77 -6.12 1.22
N TYR A 213 9.42 -6.17 -0.07
CA TYR A 213 8.14 -5.72 -0.61
C TYR A 213 7.24 -6.87 -1.08
N GLU A 214 7.64 -8.11 -0.83
CA GLU A 214 6.79 -9.28 -1.07
C GLU A 214 5.77 -9.42 0.07
N LEU A 215 4.51 -9.63 -0.32
CA LEU A 215 3.46 -9.88 0.66
C LEU A 215 3.66 -11.27 1.26
N ARG A 216 3.71 -11.33 2.59
CA ARG A 216 3.83 -12.61 3.33
C ARG A 216 2.60 -12.93 4.17
N TYR A 217 1.76 -11.94 4.45
CA TYR A 217 0.62 -12.12 5.34
C TYR A 217 -0.57 -11.32 4.82
N ALA A 218 -1.61 -12.05 4.43
CA ALA A 218 -2.87 -11.51 3.94
C ALA A 218 -3.98 -11.88 4.92
N LYS A 219 -4.68 -10.87 5.43
CA LYS A 219 -5.82 -11.02 6.36
C LYS A 219 -5.47 -11.85 7.59
N ASP A 220 -5.88 -13.11 7.61
CA ASP A 220 -5.81 -13.99 8.77
C ASP A 220 -4.80 -15.14 8.58
N TYR A 221 -4.10 -15.19 7.44
CA TYR A 221 -3.15 -16.26 7.16
C TYR A 221 -1.85 -15.79 6.50
N LYS A 222 -0.82 -16.62 6.67
CA LYS A 222 0.50 -16.44 6.08
C LYS A 222 0.54 -17.03 4.68
N GLU A 223 0.93 -16.23 3.71
CA GLU A 223 1.11 -16.67 2.32
C GLU A 223 2.42 -17.47 2.22
N ASP A 224 2.31 -18.74 1.86
CA ASP A 224 3.45 -19.61 1.58
C ASP A 224 3.84 -19.46 0.10
N ALA A 225 4.86 -18.65 -0.16
CA ALA A 225 5.34 -18.36 -1.51
C ALA A 225 5.71 -19.62 -2.31
N SER A 226 6.09 -20.73 -1.64
CA SER A 226 6.41 -22.00 -2.32
C SER A 226 5.20 -22.67 -2.98
N LYS A 227 3.99 -22.29 -2.57
CA LYS A 227 2.73 -22.84 -3.07
C LYS A 227 2.05 -21.95 -4.12
N ILE A 228 2.54 -20.73 -4.31
CA ILE A 228 1.99 -19.77 -5.28
C ILE A 228 2.55 -20.11 -6.66
N LEU A 229 1.67 -20.44 -7.60
CA LEU A 229 1.99 -20.67 -9.00
C LEU A 229 1.96 -19.38 -9.83
N TYR A 230 1.10 -18.45 -9.44
CA TYR A 230 0.90 -17.20 -10.14
C TYR A 230 0.43 -16.13 -9.18
N GLU A 231 1.01 -14.93 -9.28
CA GLU A 231 0.56 -13.74 -8.57
C GLU A 231 0.47 -12.57 -9.54
N LYS A 232 -0.66 -11.84 -9.51
CA LYS A 232 -0.82 -10.60 -10.27
C LYS A 232 -1.56 -9.55 -9.46
N TRP A 233 -0.94 -8.38 -9.34
CA TRP A 233 -1.60 -7.19 -8.84
C TRP A 233 -2.24 -6.42 -9.98
N THR A 234 -3.47 -5.98 -9.77
CA THR A 234 -4.22 -5.10 -10.68
C THR A 234 -4.85 -3.97 -9.85
N PRO A 235 -5.39 -2.92 -10.49
CA PRO A 235 -6.07 -1.86 -9.75
C PRO A 235 -7.30 -2.33 -8.97
N THR A 236 -7.93 -3.43 -9.41
CA THR A 236 -9.18 -3.94 -8.83
C THR A 236 -8.98 -5.15 -7.92
N ALA A 237 -7.94 -5.94 -8.15
CA ALA A 237 -7.73 -7.22 -7.46
C ALA A 237 -6.24 -7.60 -7.37
N LYS A 238 -5.85 -8.29 -6.29
CA LYS A 238 -4.71 -9.20 -6.27
C LYS A 238 -5.24 -10.59 -6.61
N LEU A 239 -4.77 -11.16 -7.71
CA LEU A 239 -5.10 -12.54 -8.11
C LEU A 239 -3.93 -13.45 -7.78
N THR A 240 -4.20 -14.52 -7.05
CA THR A 240 -3.21 -15.53 -6.67
C THR A 240 -3.73 -16.91 -7.10
N ILE A 241 -2.88 -17.70 -7.75
CA ILE A 241 -3.18 -19.11 -8.04
C ILE A 241 -2.24 -19.97 -7.20
N TRP A 242 -2.83 -20.84 -6.38
CA TRP A 242 -2.11 -21.76 -5.53
C TRP A 242 -2.10 -23.17 -6.12
N ASN A 243 -1.05 -23.92 -5.82
CA ASN A 243 -0.87 -25.30 -6.29
C ASN A 243 -1.85 -26.32 -5.67
N GLN A 244 -2.53 -25.95 -4.59
CA GLN A 244 -3.53 -26.74 -3.89
C GLN A 244 -4.48 -25.84 -3.07
N PRO A 245 -5.71 -26.27 -2.78
CA PRO A 245 -6.59 -25.63 -1.81
C PRO A 245 -6.02 -25.62 -0.38
N PHE A 246 -6.55 -24.75 0.48
CA PHE A 246 -6.18 -24.69 1.90
C PHE A 246 -6.37 -26.01 2.67
N GLN A 247 -7.29 -26.86 2.21
CA GLN A 247 -7.57 -28.18 2.78
C GLN A 247 -6.65 -29.30 2.22
N GLY A 248 -5.62 -28.93 1.44
CA GLY A 248 -4.73 -29.86 0.76
C GLY A 248 -5.40 -30.51 -0.45
N ASN A 249 -5.07 -31.77 -0.73
CA ASN A 249 -5.60 -32.52 -1.87
C ASN A 249 -7.01 -33.11 -1.65
N ARG A 250 -7.65 -32.84 -0.51
CA ARG A 250 -9.05 -33.24 -0.30
C ARG A 250 -9.95 -32.43 -1.23
N VAL A 251 -11.00 -33.06 -1.74
CA VAL A 251 -11.99 -32.37 -2.56
C VAL A 251 -12.57 -31.18 -1.82
N PHE A 252 -12.50 -30.00 -2.43
CA PHE A 252 -13.12 -28.81 -1.89
C PHE A 252 -14.63 -28.81 -2.16
N GLY A 253 -15.40 -28.45 -1.13
CA GLY A 253 -16.83 -28.14 -1.21
C GLY A 253 -17.19 -27.09 -0.16
N TRP A 254 -18.22 -26.28 -0.44
CA TRP A 254 -18.79 -25.30 0.48
C TRP A 254 -19.57 -25.97 1.61
N GLY A 255 -20.12 -27.15 1.35
CA GLY A 255 -20.82 -27.94 2.36
C GLY A 255 -21.27 -29.27 1.80
N PHE A 256 -20.59 -30.36 2.19
CA PHE A 256 -20.95 -31.69 1.73
C PHE A 256 -22.13 -32.28 2.51
N GLY A 257 -22.99 -33.04 1.82
CA GLY A 257 -24.01 -33.87 2.44
C GLY A 257 -23.42 -34.93 3.39
N LYS A 258 -24.19 -35.33 4.41
CA LYS A 258 -23.75 -36.27 5.46
C LYS A 258 -23.30 -37.65 4.96
N GLN A 259 -23.73 -38.04 3.75
CA GLN A 259 -23.47 -39.35 3.17
C GLN A 259 -22.27 -39.36 2.21
N TYR A 260 -21.67 -38.20 1.93
CA TYR A 260 -20.54 -38.10 1.01
C TYR A 260 -19.20 -38.39 1.71
N ASP A 261 -18.37 -39.25 1.11
CA ASP A 261 -17.02 -39.51 1.62
C ASP A 261 -16.07 -38.37 1.25
N GLN A 262 -15.69 -37.58 2.25
CA GLN A 262 -14.82 -36.41 2.11
C GLN A 262 -13.33 -36.78 2.02
N ASN A 263 -12.97 -38.07 2.11
CA ASN A 263 -11.58 -38.51 1.99
C ASN A 263 -11.13 -38.68 0.53
N VAL A 264 -12.02 -38.45 -0.43
CA VAL A 264 -11.66 -38.43 -1.86
C VAL A 264 -10.62 -37.34 -2.09
N THR A 265 -9.51 -37.72 -2.72
CA THR A 265 -8.44 -36.79 -3.08
C THR A 265 -8.48 -36.48 -4.57
N LEU A 266 -8.32 -35.21 -4.89
CA LEU A 266 -8.34 -34.72 -6.26
C LEU A 266 -7.31 -33.60 -6.40
N LYS A 267 -6.60 -33.59 -7.53
CA LYS A 267 -5.69 -32.49 -7.82
C LYS A 267 -6.51 -31.26 -8.22
N GLN A 268 -6.47 -30.24 -7.39
CA GLN A 268 -7.14 -28.97 -7.60
C GLN A 268 -6.13 -27.84 -7.47
N TYR A 269 -6.30 -26.78 -8.25
CA TYR A 269 -5.65 -25.49 -7.98
C TYR A 269 -6.62 -24.60 -7.22
N TRP A 270 -6.11 -23.54 -6.59
CA TRP A 270 -6.95 -22.58 -5.89
C TRP A 270 -6.72 -21.19 -6.49
N LEU A 271 -7.73 -20.65 -7.15
CA LEU A 271 -7.72 -19.25 -7.56
C LEU A 271 -8.25 -18.41 -6.41
N GLU A 272 -7.56 -17.33 -6.09
CA GLU A 272 -7.95 -16.45 -5.00
C GLU A 272 -7.85 -14.99 -5.42
N GLN A 273 -8.85 -14.23 -4.99
CA GLN A 273 -8.91 -12.80 -5.14
C GLN A 273 -8.82 -12.11 -3.77
N ASP A 274 -7.90 -11.14 -3.68
CA ASP A 274 -7.64 -10.31 -2.49
C ASP A 274 -7.41 -11.12 -1.21
N GLY A 275 -6.82 -12.31 -1.31
CA GLY A 275 -6.47 -13.15 -0.16
C GLY A 275 -7.66 -13.65 0.65
N SER A 276 -8.88 -13.72 0.09
CA SER A 276 -9.99 -14.40 0.78
C SER A 276 -11.14 -14.87 -0.10
N ALA A 277 -11.34 -14.32 -1.30
CA ALA A 277 -12.36 -14.80 -2.22
C ALA A 277 -11.77 -15.91 -3.09
N GLY A 278 -11.95 -17.16 -2.68
CA GLY A 278 -11.36 -18.32 -3.32
C GLY A 278 -12.31 -19.12 -4.20
N THR A 279 -11.77 -19.75 -5.23
CA THR A 279 -12.50 -20.64 -6.14
C THR A 279 -11.58 -21.81 -6.51
N PRO A 280 -12.00 -23.07 -6.31
CA PRO A 280 -11.23 -24.22 -6.74
C PRO A 280 -11.23 -24.31 -8.27
N ILE A 281 -10.08 -24.60 -8.85
CA ILE A 281 -9.94 -24.99 -10.26
C ILE A 281 -9.70 -26.50 -10.26
N THR A 282 -10.75 -27.23 -10.62
CA THR A 282 -10.72 -28.69 -10.67
C THR A 282 -10.33 -29.16 -12.06
N ASN A 283 -9.38 -30.10 -12.15
CA ASN A 283 -9.04 -30.72 -13.42
C ASN A 283 -10.18 -31.64 -13.89
N LEU A 284 -10.74 -31.36 -15.07
CA LEU A 284 -11.75 -32.18 -15.73
C LEU A 284 -11.11 -32.87 -16.94
N VAL A 285 -10.86 -34.18 -16.84
CA VAL A 285 -10.24 -34.98 -17.92
C VAL A 285 -11.29 -35.58 -18.85
N GLY A 286 -12.50 -35.85 -18.34
CA GLY A 286 -13.59 -36.51 -19.05
C GLY A 286 -14.92 -35.76 -18.94
N ALA A 287 -15.96 -36.45 -18.48
CA ALA A 287 -17.31 -35.89 -18.36
C ALA A 287 -17.52 -35.26 -16.98
N PRO A 288 -18.45 -34.31 -16.82
CA PRO A 288 -18.80 -33.74 -15.51
C PRO A 288 -19.19 -34.79 -14.45
N ALA A 289 -19.69 -35.95 -14.89
CA ALA A 289 -19.99 -37.09 -14.01
C ALA A 289 -18.75 -37.64 -13.28
N ASP A 290 -17.54 -37.38 -13.78
CA ASP A 290 -16.27 -37.78 -13.18
C ASP A 290 -15.90 -36.93 -11.95
N LEU A 291 -16.69 -35.88 -11.65
CA LEU A 291 -16.54 -35.01 -10.49
C LEU A 291 -17.73 -35.19 -9.51
N PRO A 292 -17.90 -36.38 -8.90
CA PRO A 292 -19.07 -36.70 -8.10
C PRO A 292 -19.26 -35.74 -6.92
N HIS A 293 -18.16 -35.24 -6.33
CA HIS A 293 -18.20 -34.28 -5.21
C HIS A 293 -19.06 -33.05 -5.48
N LEU A 294 -19.16 -32.59 -6.74
CA LEU A 294 -19.95 -31.41 -7.10
C LEU A 294 -21.45 -31.65 -6.91
N PHE A 295 -21.95 -32.88 -7.09
CA PHE A 295 -23.35 -33.22 -6.88
C PHE A 295 -23.73 -33.36 -5.40
N TRP A 296 -22.74 -33.50 -4.52
CA TRP A 296 -22.95 -33.65 -3.08
C TRP A 296 -22.69 -32.36 -2.30
N ASP A 297 -22.38 -31.27 -3.01
CA ASP A 297 -22.19 -29.95 -2.43
C ASP A 297 -23.54 -29.23 -2.26
N VAL A 298 -23.67 -28.45 -1.19
CA VAL A 298 -24.85 -27.63 -0.92
C VAL A 298 -25.22 -26.70 -2.08
N THR A 299 -24.23 -26.28 -2.90
CA THR A 299 -24.45 -25.47 -4.09
C THR A 299 -25.16 -26.21 -5.23
N ALA A 300 -25.20 -27.55 -5.20
CA ALA A 300 -25.93 -28.36 -6.18
C ALA A 300 -27.44 -28.32 -6.00
N VAL A 301 -27.95 -27.97 -4.80
CA VAL A 301 -29.39 -27.94 -4.49
C VAL A 301 -30.19 -27.05 -5.43
N GLY A 302 -29.58 -25.99 -5.99
CA GLY A 302 -30.25 -25.12 -6.97
C GLY A 302 -30.44 -25.75 -8.37
N TYR A 303 -29.82 -26.90 -8.63
CA TYR A 303 -29.82 -27.60 -9.91
C TYR A 303 -30.57 -28.94 -9.86
N GLU A 304 -31.01 -29.38 -8.68
CA GLU A 304 -31.89 -30.55 -8.47
C GLU A 304 -33.37 -30.13 -8.48
#